data_AF-A0A4V6BE13-F1
#
_entry.id   AF-A0A4V6BE13-F1
#
_cell.length_a   1.000
_cell.length_b   1.000
_cell.length_c   1.000
_cell.angle_alpha   90.00
_cell.angle_beta   90.00
_cell.angle_gamma   90.00
#
_symmetry.space_group_name_H-M   'P 1'
#
loop_
_entity.id
_entity.type
_entity.pdbx_description
1 polymer ?
#
loop_
_entity_poly.entity_id
_entity_poly.type
_entity_poly.pdbx_seq_one_letter_code
_entity_poly.pdbx_strand_id
1 'polypeptide(L)' 'MLDNLASDPQSESERLDIAADQAIAACGGDMRSTIRALILANEFLEYELCEMFKAVTNGTRGQLPASRADWFD' A
#
# COMPACT_ATOMS: atom_id res chain seq x y z
N MET A 1 20.76 14.49 3.60
CA MET A 1 20.42 13.40 4.55
C MET A 1 19.08 12.78 4.14
N LEU A 2 18.98 12.33 2.88
CA LEU A 2 17.79 11.66 2.30
C LEU A 2 18.22 10.56 1.30
N ASP A 3 19.43 10.02 1.45
CA ASP A 3 19.98 9.06 0.47
C ASP A 3 19.91 7.60 0.97
N ASN A 4 19.22 7.35 2.08
CA ASN A 4 19.19 6.05 2.77
C ASN A 4 17.84 5.31 2.68
N LEU A 5 16.90 5.80 1.86
CA LEU A 5 15.60 5.16 1.63
C LEU A 5 15.57 4.27 0.38
N ALA A 6 16.54 4.41 -0.51
CA ALA A 6 16.77 3.43 -1.54
C ALA A 6 17.54 2.26 -0.91
N SER A 7 16.82 1.33 -0.26
CA SER A 7 17.32 -0.04 -0.18
C SER A 7 17.85 -0.43 -1.56
N ASP A 8 19.01 -1.05 -1.61
CA ASP A 8 19.52 -1.63 -2.85
C ASP A 8 18.38 -2.37 -3.55
N PRO A 9 18.04 -2.06 -4.82
CA PRO A 9 16.86 -2.61 -5.48
C PRO A 9 16.80 -4.14 -5.42
N GLN A 10 17.96 -4.80 -5.38
CA GLN A 10 18.07 -6.25 -5.22
C GLN A 10 17.60 -6.72 -3.83
N SER A 11 17.95 -5.98 -2.77
CA SER A 11 17.51 -6.26 -1.39
C SER A 11 16.01 -5.99 -1.17
N GLU A 12 15.43 -5.02 -1.88
CA GLU A 12 13.99 -4.79 -1.83
C GLU A 12 13.25 -5.92 -2.54
N SER A 13 13.75 -6.39 -3.69
CA SER A 13 13.17 -7.55 -4.38
C SER A 13 13.17 -8.79 -3.49
N GLU A 14 14.29 -9.09 -2.83
CA GLU A 14 14.38 -10.25 -1.92
C GLU A 14 13.39 -10.14 -0.75
N ARG A 15 13.22 -8.94 -0.18
CA ARG A 15 12.22 -8.69 0.87
C ARG A 15 10.80 -8.89 0.37
N LEU A 16 10.50 -8.46 -0.86
CA LEU A 16 9.19 -8.65 -1.48
C LEU A 16 8.92 -10.12 -1.78
N ASP A 17 9.92 -10.87 -2.25
CA ASP A 17 9.80 -12.31 -2.49
C ASP A 17 9.48 -13.06 -1.19
N ILE A 18 10.19 -12.75 -0.10
CA ILE A 18 9.92 -13.33 1.22
C ILE A 18 8.49 -13.00 1.71
N ALA A 19 8.04 -11.75 1.52
CA ALA A 19 6.70 -11.34 1.91
C ALA A 19 5.61 -12.04 1.06
N ALA A 20 5.86 -12.22 -0.23
CA ALA A 20 4.97 -12.95 -1.13
C ALA A 20 4.82 -14.41 -0.70
N ASP A 21 5.93 -15.08 -0.39
CA ASP A 21 5.91 -16.47 0.11
C ASP A 21 5.10 -16.60 1.41
N GLN A 22 5.25 -15.63 2.32
CA GLN A 22 4.47 -15.60 3.56
C GLN A 22 2.97 -15.42 3.30
N ALA A 23 2.59 -14.53 2.37
CA ALA A 23 1.20 -14.31 2.01
C ALA A 23 0.57 -15.56 1.36
N ILE A 24 1.34 -16.24 0.48
CA ILE A 24 0.92 -17.50 -0.15
C ILE A 24 0.73 -18.58 0.92
N ALA A 25 1.68 -18.73 1.85
CA ALA A 25 1.58 -19.69 2.94
C ALA A 25 0.36 -19.42 3.84
N ALA A 26 0.08 -18.15 4.16
CA ALA A 26 -1.08 -17.76 4.94
C ALA A 26 -2.42 -18.08 4.26
N CYS A 27 -2.43 -18.12 2.92
CA CYS A 27 -3.60 -18.51 2.12
C CYS A 27 -3.63 -20.00 1.76
N GLY A 28 -2.82 -20.84 2.41
CA GLY A 28 -2.77 -22.28 2.17
C GLY A 28 -2.23 -22.65 0.79
N GLY A 29 -1.43 -21.79 0.17
CA GLY A 29 -0.86 -22.00 -1.16
C GLY A 29 -1.75 -21.60 -2.33
N ASP A 30 -2.99 -21.13 -2.10
CA ASP A 30 -3.85 -20.67 -3.20
C ASP A 30 -3.49 -19.25 -3.64
N MET A 31 -2.85 -19.15 -4.81
CA MET A 31 -2.48 -17.87 -5.42
C MET A 31 -3.69 -16.97 -5.67
N ARG A 32 -4.86 -17.52 -6.03
CA ARG A 32 -6.06 -16.69 -6.30
C ARG A 32 -6.58 -16.04 -5.02
N SER A 33 -6.65 -16.78 -3.92
CA SER A 33 -7.00 -16.24 -2.61
C SER A 33 -5.95 -15.26 -2.10
N THR A 34 -4.67 -15.54 -2.33
CA THR A 34 -3.56 -14.63 -1.97
C THR A 34 -3.70 -13.28 -2.67
N ILE A 35 -3.91 -13.27 -3.99
CA ILE A 35 -4.08 -12.03 -4.76
C ILE A 35 -5.29 -11.24 -4.27
N ARG A 36 -6.42 -11.91 -4.00
CA ARG A 36 -7.62 -11.26 -3.45
C ARG A 36 -7.36 -10.64 -2.08
N ALA A 37 -6.65 -11.35 -1.21
CA ALA A 37 -6.30 -10.86 0.12
C ALA A 37 -5.38 -9.63 0.04
N LEU A 38 -4.39 -9.65 -0.86
CA LEU A 38 -3.48 -8.52 -1.08
C LEU A 38 -4.21 -7.29 -1.64
N ILE A 39 -5.15 -7.47 -2.58
CA ILE A 39 -5.99 -6.37 -3.09
C ILE A 39 -6.82 -5.76 -1.96
N LEU A 40 -7.51 -6.59 -1.16
CA LEU A 40 -8.31 -6.11 -0.04
C LEU A 40 -7.47 -5.38 1.00
N ALA A 41 -6.27 -5.89 1.31
CA ALA A 41 -5.35 -5.24 2.23
C ALA A 41 -4.89 -3.87 1.70
N ASN A 42 -4.61 -3.76 0.40
CA ASN A 42 -4.23 -2.50 -0.22
C ASN A 42 -5.39 -1.48 -0.17
N GLU A 43 -6.61 -1.89 -0.52
CA GLU A 43 -7.82 -1.04 -0.42
C GLU A 43 -8.03 -0.53 1.02
N PHE A 44 -7.83 -1.40 2.02
CA PHE A 44 -7.92 -1.03 3.43
C PHE A 44 -6.87 0.01 3.83
N LEU A 45 -5.60 -0.19 3.45
CA LEU A 45 -4.53 0.76 3.74
C LEU A 45 -4.77 2.12 3.07
N GLU A 46 -5.25 2.13 1.84
CA GLU A 46 -5.62 3.36 1.13
C GLU A 46 -6.77 4.10 1.82
N TYR A 47 -7.76 3.36 2.32
CA TYR A 47 -8.87 3.92 3.09
C TYR A 47 -8.38 4.55 4.40
N GLU A 48 -7.59 3.83 5.20
CA GLU A 48 -7.02 4.32 6.46
C GLU A 48 -6.15 5.57 6.24
N LEU A 49 -5.33 5.59 5.19
CA LEU A 49 -4.55 6.78 4.82
C LEU A 49 -5.47 7.96 4.50
N CYS A 50 -6.52 7.75 3.69
CA CYS A 50 -7.49 8.80 3.39
C CYS A 50 -8.18 9.35 4.64
N GLU A 51 -8.61 8.48 5.56
CA GLU A 51 -9.25 8.90 6.81
C GLU A 51 -8.28 9.66 7.73
N MET A 52 -7.04 9.19 7.84
CA MET A 52 -6.00 9.87 8.63
C MET A 52 -5.67 11.24 8.03
N PHE A 53 -5.53 11.36 6.71
CA PHE A 53 -5.31 12.64 6.05
C PHE A 53 -6.48 13.59 6.28
N LYS A 54 -7.73 13.14 6.16
CA LYS A 54 -8.91 13.96 6.48
C LYS A 54 -8.88 14.45 7.93
N ALA A 55 -8.53 13.59 8.88
CA ALA A 55 -8.46 13.96 10.29
C ALA A 55 -7.37 15.04 10.54
N VAL A 56 -6.21 14.90 9.90
CA VAL A 56 -5.10 15.86 9.99
C VAL A 56 -5.45 17.18 9.29
N THR A 57 -6.07 17.14 8.10
CA THR A 57 -6.41 18.34 7.32
C THR A 57 -7.66 19.05 7.83
N ASN A 58 -8.61 18.35 8.46
CA ASN A 58 -9.75 18.98 9.11
C ASN A 58 -9.33 19.75 10.38
N GLY A 59 -8.13 19.49 10.92
CA GLY A 59 -7.50 20.28 11.98
C GLY A 59 -6.86 21.59 11.50
N THR A 60 -6.55 21.72 10.21
CA THR A 60 -5.95 22.92 9.61
C THR A 60 -6.64 23.26 8.29
N ARG A 61 -7.59 24.22 8.33
CA ARG A 61 -8.32 24.76 7.18
C ARG A 61 -7.49 24.79 5.88
N GLY A 62 -7.77 23.85 4.98
CA GLY A 62 -7.30 23.85 3.60
C GLY A 62 -7.69 22.56 2.89
N GLN A 63 -8.71 22.62 2.05
CA GLN A 63 -9.14 21.51 1.19
C GLN A 63 -7.94 20.93 0.42
N LEU A 64 -7.66 19.64 0.60
CA LEU A 64 -6.84 18.89 -0.35
C LEU A 64 -7.71 18.52 -1.57
N PRO A 65 -7.10 18.53 -2.78
CA PRO A 65 -7.85 18.61 -4.02
C PRO A 65 -8.65 17.35 -4.29
N ALA A 66 -9.84 17.59 -4.85
CA ALA A 66 -10.73 16.57 -5.35
C ALA A 66 -10.05 15.74 -6.46
N SER A 67 -10.46 14.47 -6.52
CA SER A 67 -10.36 13.56 -7.67
C SER A 67 -9.02 12.83 -7.86
N ARG A 68 -8.97 11.59 -7.34
CA ARG A 68 -8.14 10.46 -7.81
C ARG A 68 -8.83 9.74 -8.99
N ALA A 69 -9.47 10.48 -9.90
CA ALA A 69 -10.19 9.89 -11.05
C ALA A 69 -9.35 9.91 -12.35
N ASP A 70 -8.13 10.44 -12.30
CA ASP A 70 -7.23 10.70 -13.42
C ASP A 70 -6.10 9.66 -13.55
N TRP A 71 -6.09 8.61 -12.73
CA TRP A 71 -5.02 7.60 -12.71
C TRP A 71 -5.16 6.50 -13.77
N PHE A 72 -6.27 6.45 -14.50
CA PHE A 72 -6.59 5.38 -15.46
C PHE A 72 -6.93 5.87 -16.88
N ASP A 73 -6.56 7.11 -17.24
CA ASP A 73 -6.69 7.66 -18.60
C ASP A 73 -5.31 7.88 -19.26
#